data_AF-X6LHV3-F1
#
_entry.id   AF-X6LHV3-F1
#
_cell.length_a   1.000
_cell.length_b   1.000
_cell.length_c   1.000
_cell.angle_alpha   90.00
_cell.angle_beta   90.00
_cell.angle_gamma   90.00
#
_symmetry.space_group_name_H-M   'P 1'
#
loop_
_entity.id
_entity.type
_entity.pdbx_description
1 polymer ?
#
loop_
_entity_poly.entity_id
_entity_poly.type
_entity_poly.pdbx_seq_one_letter_code
_entity_poly.pdbx_strand_id
1 'polypeptide(L)'
;MQLNEKHVDDVFKCLKGLKDKNECIRALCEKSLEIISTKLNDKQLDRVFNTSYFVRGSCAESLGVISINLTDKQLEGVFNDLPNEQEYNYFGSYKKSLEEISTKWNERQSEIVFNALIFVSKDSLNTNNDEDKSLVELFQLILTKLNGKQLYLLVVHLLERAKKRCARGVLSKIFEDMWKRVTVCELKENIQMKNENTLMNKENSNNRIWKTANDTDIQLLAFGLMTFNPRIQLSCDDDNTNFDALDELIKCYDKQAIEWKFPTHQSKWNNSNIGRDIQYPSLNNVIKQVSNDENAHEGCYTVVHEAARLGDLSQFKLVLQSHPDIDINDSCNEHRQTPLYLAINNEH
;
A
#
# COMPACT_ATOMS: atom_id res chain seq x y z
N MET A 1 40.92 -7.72 4.28
CA MET A 1 41.77 -6.72 4.99
C MET A 1 40.86 -5.95 5.92
N GLN A 2 41.02 -6.07 7.23
CA GLN A 2 40.24 -5.29 8.22
C GLN A 2 40.85 -3.90 8.39
N LEU A 3 40.02 -2.88 8.48
CA LEU A 3 40.46 -1.50 8.74
C LEU A 3 40.73 -1.31 10.23
N ASN A 4 41.88 -0.71 10.57
CA ASN A 4 42.17 -0.29 11.93
C ASN A 4 41.38 1.00 12.28
N GLU A 5 41.34 1.34 13.56
CA GLU A 5 40.57 2.49 14.07
C GLU A 5 40.99 3.81 13.43
N LYS A 6 42.29 4.00 13.18
CA LYS A 6 42.81 5.20 12.51
C LYS A 6 42.31 5.34 11.08
N HIS A 7 42.30 4.25 10.31
CA HIS A 7 41.75 4.26 8.95
C HIS A 7 40.27 4.61 8.96
N VAL A 8 39.52 4.07 9.92
CA VAL A 8 38.10 4.38 10.08
C VAL A 8 37.89 5.86 10.42
N ASP A 9 38.67 6.43 11.35
CA ASP A 9 38.60 7.86 11.68
C ASP A 9 38.94 8.77 10.49
N ASP A 10 39.90 8.36 9.66
CA ASP A 10 40.25 9.11 8.44
C ASP A 10 39.15 9.02 7.38
N VAL A 11 38.52 7.84 7.23
CA VAL A 11 37.30 7.68 6.42
C VAL A 11 36.19 8.58 6.93
N PHE A 12 35.98 8.65 8.25
CA PHE A 12 34.98 9.53 8.84
C PHE A 12 35.22 11.01 8.54
N LYS A 13 36.48 11.46 8.50
CA LYS A 13 36.80 12.81 8.05
C LYS A 13 36.41 13.02 6.59
N CYS A 14 36.66 12.03 5.72
CA CYS A 14 36.23 12.08 4.32
C CYS A 14 34.70 12.10 4.17
N LEU A 15 33.96 11.32 4.98
CA LEU A 15 32.49 11.30 4.94
C LEU A 15 31.84 12.63 5.33
N LYS A 16 32.57 13.56 5.97
CA LYS A 16 32.08 14.94 6.12
C LYS A 16 31.83 15.62 4.77
N GLY A 17 32.50 15.17 3.70
CA GLY A 17 32.27 15.60 2.33
C GLY A 17 30.90 15.21 1.75
N LEU A 18 30.15 14.31 2.41
CA LEU A 18 28.74 14.06 2.04
C LEU A 18 27.83 15.27 2.30
N LYS A 19 28.29 16.23 3.13
CA LYS A 19 27.62 17.52 3.35
C LYS A 19 28.13 18.62 2.41
N ASP A 20 29.06 18.30 1.52
CA ASP A 20 29.60 19.28 0.60
C ASP A 20 28.54 19.69 -0.43
N LYS A 21 28.55 20.96 -0.82
CA LYS A 21 27.63 21.48 -1.85
C LYS A 21 28.01 21.00 -3.25
N ASN A 22 29.25 20.55 -3.42
CA ASN A 22 29.76 20.05 -4.68
C ASN A 22 29.34 18.59 -4.88
N GLU A 23 28.49 18.36 -5.88
CA GLU A 23 27.99 17.04 -6.26
C GLU A 23 29.11 16.02 -6.54
N CYS A 24 30.23 16.44 -7.15
CA CYS A 24 31.37 15.56 -7.40
C CYS A 24 32.03 15.07 -6.11
N ILE A 25 32.12 15.94 -5.10
CA ILE A 25 32.68 15.57 -3.79
C ILE A 25 31.74 14.57 -3.10
N ARG A 26 30.43 14.82 -3.15
CA ARG A 26 29.43 13.92 -2.58
C ARG A 26 29.46 12.54 -3.25
N ALA A 27 29.46 12.47 -4.58
CA ALA A 27 29.54 11.22 -5.33
C ALA A 27 30.83 10.42 -5.05
N LEU A 28 31.98 11.11 -4.91
CA LEU A 28 33.22 10.45 -4.50
C LEU A 28 33.16 9.89 -3.07
N CYS A 29 32.50 10.61 -2.16
CA CYS A 29 32.30 10.15 -0.79
C CYS A 29 31.35 8.95 -0.73
N GLU A 30 30.26 8.95 -1.48
CA GLU A 30 29.31 7.84 -1.61
C GLU A 30 30.02 6.59 -2.15
N LYS A 31 30.77 6.72 -3.25
CA LYS A 31 31.55 5.61 -3.82
C LYS A 31 32.61 5.08 -2.86
N SER A 32 33.25 5.97 -2.09
CA SER A 32 34.20 5.57 -1.06
C SER A 32 33.50 4.80 0.06
N LEU A 33 32.34 5.28 0.51
CA LEU A 33 31.53 4.62 1.54
C LEU A 33 31.10 3.23 1.09
N GLU A 34 30.65 3.08 -0.15
CA GLU A 34 30.29 1.80 -0.75
C GLU A 34 31.45 0.80 -0.65
N ILE A 35 32.64 1.18 -1.15
CA ILE A 35 33.84 0.33 -1.12
C ILE A 35 34.25 -0.02 0.31
N ILE A 36 34.20 0.96 1.21
CA ILE A 36 34.68 0.79 2.58
C ILE A 36 33.69 -0.02 3.42
N SER A 37 32.39 0.11 3.20
CA SER A 37 31.35 -0.58 3.96
C SER A 37 31.52 -2.09 3.98
N THR A 38 31.95 -2.67 2.86
CA THR A 38 32.25 -4.11 2.71
C THR A 38 33.44 -4.57 3.57
N LYS A 39 34.21 -3.65 4.14
CA LYS A 39 35.41 -3.90 4.97
C LYS A 39 35.23 -3.49 6.43
N LEU A 40 34.12 -2.83 6.79
CA LEU A 40 33.82 -2.42 8.16
C LEU A 40 33.25 -3.60 8.93
N ASN A 41 33.56 -3.66 10.23
CA ASN A 41 32.87 -4.55 11.16
C ASN A 41 31.61 -3.88 11.74
N ASP A 42 30.78 -4.65 12.44
CA ASP A 42 29.49 -4.18 12.99
C ASP A 42 29.63 -2.93 13.85
N LYS A 43 30.63 -2.87 14.74
CA LYS A 43 30.86 -1.69 15.61
C LYS A 43 31.24 -0.45 14.81
N GLN A 44 32.00 -0.62 13.72
CA GLN A 44 32.39 0.47 12.85
C GLN A 44 31.21 0.94 12.00
N LEU A 45 30.39 0.02 11.49
CA LEU A 45 29.14 0.34 10.78
C LEU A 45 28.19 1.11 11.69
N ASP A 46 28.00 0.71 12.94
CA ASP A 46 27.16 1.45 13.92
C ASP A 46 27.62 2.90 14.05
N ARG A 47 28.94 3.12 14.14
CA ARG A 47 29.50 4.47 14.22
C ARG A 47 29.24 5.25 12.92
N VAL A 48 29.26 4.58 11.76
CA VAL A 48 28.94 5.20 10.46
C VAL A 48 27.50 5.67 10.40
N PHE A 49 26.55 4.83 10.81
CA PHE A 49 25.13 5.17 10.78
C PHE A 49 24.73 6.22 11.81
N ASN A 50 25.37 6.22 12.99
CA ASN A 50 25.05 7.15 14.07
C ASN A 50 25.62 8.56 13.87
N THR A 51 26.67 8.73 13.06
CA THR A 51 27.41 10.01 13.01
C THR A 51 26.88 11.03 12.02
N SER A 52 25.89 10.71 11.17
CA SER A 52 25.41 11.69 10.19
C SER A 52 23.97 11.47 9.73
N TYR A 53 23.11 12.41 10.13
CA TYR A 53 21.79 12.64 9.54
C TYR A 53 21.87 12.82 8.00
N PHE A 54 22.91 13.48 7.49
CA PHE A 54 23.12 13.74 6.06
C PHE A 54 23.63 12.53 5.26
N VAL A 55 24.27 11.58 5.92
CA VAL A 55 24.61 10.29 5.30
C VAL A 55 23.29 9.61 4.93
N ARG A 56 22.22 9.70 5.73
CA ARG A 56 20.99 8.95 5.46
C ARG A 56 20.31 9.31 4.14
N GLY A 57 20.25 10.61 3.83
CA GLY A 57 19.63 11.10 2.60
C GLY A 57 20.46 10.84 1.34
N SER A 58 21.75 11.19 1.38
CA SER A 58 22.69 11.02 0.26
C SER A 58 23.05 9.55 0.05
N CYS A 59 23.18 8.80 1.14
CA CYS A 59 23.50 7.38 1.12
C CYS A 59 22.25 6.52 1.14
N ALA A 60 21.08 7.01 0.74
CA ALA A 60 19.98 6.10 0.45
C ALA A 60 20.43 5.12 -0.64
N GLU A 61 21.01 5.58 -1.75
CA GLU A 61 21.56 4.67 -2.77
C GLU A 61 22.67 3.75 -2.22
N SER A 62 23.58 4.29 -1.39
CA SER A 62 24.59 3.45 -0.74
C SER A 62 24.00 2.51 0.32
N LEU A 63 22.88 2.84 0.95
CA LEU A 63 22.15 1.98 1.90
C LEU A 63 21.67 0.72 1.19
N GLY A 64 21.28 0.80 -0.09
CA GLY A 64 21.03 -0.37 -0.94
C GLY A 64 22.18 -1.37 -0.89
N VAL A 65 23.39 -0.88 -1.13
CA VAL A 65 24.61 -1.71 -1.14
C VAL A 65 25.04 -2.15 0.26
N ILE A 66 24.95 -1.25 1.25
CA ILE A 66 25.45 -1.48 2.61
C ILE A 66 24.54 -2.43 3.39
N SER A 67 23.23 -2.31 3.21
CA SER A 67 22.21 -3.08 3.95
C SER A 67 22.30 -4.58 3.75
N ILE A 68 22.86 -5.05 2.64
CA ILE A 68 23.16 -6.47 2.41
C ILE A 68 24.11 -7.01 3.48
N ASN A 69 24.96 -6.14 4.06
CA ASN A 69 25.93 -6.49 5.08
C ASN A 69 25.48 -6.06 6.49
N LEU A 70 24.29 -5.47 6.64
CA LEU A 70 23.81 -5.03 7.95
C LEU A 70 23.27 -6.20 8.77
N THR A 71 23.59 -6.17 10.06
CA THR A 71 22.92 -7.02 11.04
C THR A 71 21.47 -6.59 11.22
N ASP A 72 20.61 -7.48 11.71
CA ASP A 72 19.19 -7.18 11.96
C ASP A 72 19.01 -5.94 12.87
N LYS A 73 19.85 -5.81 13.90
CA LYS A 73 19.83 -4.65 14.82
C LYS A 73 20.18 -3.34 14.12
N GLN A 74 21.11 -3.39 13.16
CA GLN A 74 21.50 -2.22 12.38
C GLN A 74 20.44 -1.83 11.37
N LEU A 75 19.84 -2.82 10.71
CA LEU A 75 18.75 -2.61 9.79
C LEU A 75 17.55 -1.97 10.52
N GLU A 76 17.21 -2.49 11.70
CA GLU A 76 16.20 -1.90 12.58
C GLU A 76 16.55 -0.45 12.95
N GLY A 77 17.81 -0.18 13.30
CA GLY A 77 18.30 1.18 13.50
C GLY A 77 18.02 2.08 12.30
N VAL A 78 18.45 1.69 11.09
CA VAL A 78 18.24 2.43 9.84
C VAL A 78 16.75 2.74 9.59
N PHE A 79 15.87 1.79 9.84
CA PHE A 79 14.44 1.94 9.60
C PHE A 79 13.70 2.73 10.68
N ASN A 80 14.05 2.57 11.94
CA ASN A 80 13.50 3.41 13.03
C ASN A 80 13.95 4.87 12.89
N ASP A 81 15.08 5.05 12.22
CA ASP A 81 15.67 6.33 11.88
C ASP A 81 15.24 6.89 10.52
N LEU A 82 14.38 6.18 9.75
CA LEU A 82 13.79 6.74 8.54
C LEU A 82 13.09 8.04 8.97
N PRO A 83 13.47 9.18 8.40
CA PRO A 83 13.04 10.45 8.95
C PRO A 83 11.51 10.55 8.96
N ASN A 84 10.96 10.97 10.10
CA ASN A 84 9.63 11.59 10.15
C ASN A 84 9.60 12.91 9.35
N GLU A 85 10.76 13.40 8.92
CA GLU A 85 10.91 14.63 8.14
C GLU A 85 10.61 14.40 6.66
N GLN A 86 9.62 15.15 6.19
CA GLN A 86 8.92 15.13 4.90
C GLN A 86 9.78 15.55 3.68
N GLU A 87 11.09 15.34 3.67
CA GLU A 87 11.87 15.64 2.47
C GLU A 87 11.63 14.55 1.41
N TYR A 88 10.61 14.81 0.57
CA TYR A 88 10.18 14.03 -0.59
C TYR A 88 11.35 13.48 -1.43
N ASN A 89 12.43 14.26 -1.52
CA ASN A 89 13.62 13.96 -2.30
C ASN A 89 14.30 12.64 -1.88
N TYR A 90 14.06 12.12 -0.67
CA TYR A 90 14.68 10.87 -0.22
C TYR A 90 13.87 9.61 -0.57
N PHE A 91 12.55 9.73 -0.78
CA PHE A 91 11.72 8.54 -1.03
C PHE A 91 12.12 7.80 -2.30
N GLY A 92 12.51 8.52 -3.36
CA GLY A 92 12.99 7.90 -4.61
C GLY A 92 14.22 7.02 -4.36
N SER A 93 15.18 7.53 -3.59
CA SER A 93 16.41 6.81 -3.26
C SER A 93 16.14 5.64 -2.31
N TYR A 94 15.27 5.82 -1.30
CA TYR A 94 14.84 4.71 -0.43
C TYR A 94 14.12 3.62 -1.22
N LYS A 95 13.21 3.98 -2.12
CA LYS A 95 12.52 3.03 -2.99
C LYS A 95 13.52 2.19 -3.77
N LYS A 96 14.42 2.82 -4.53
CA LYS A 96 15.45 2.11 -5.31
C LYS A 96 16.27 1.15 -4.45
N SER A 97 16.66 1.61 -3.27
CA SER A 97 17.44 0.80 -2.34
C SER A 97 16.64 -0.38 -1.82
N LEU A 98 15.40 -0.15 -1.40
CA LEU A 98 14.51 -1.21 -0.94
C LEU A 98 14.20 -2.20 -2.06
N GLU A 99 14.10 -1.77 -3.33
CA GLU A 99 13.96 -2.67 -4.48
C GLU A 99 15.15 -3.63 -4.55
N GLU A 100 16.37 -3.10 -4.48
CA GLU A 100 17.60 -3.90 -4.54
C GLU A 100 17.70 -4.89 -3.37
N ILE A 101 17.44 -4.44 -2.14
CA ILE A 101 17.63 -5.26 -0.93
C ILE A 101 16.50 -6.27 -0.75
N SER A 102 15.28 -5.93 -1.17
CA SER A 102 14.10 -6.79 -1.01
C SER A 102 14.21 -8.13 -1.75
N THR A 103 15.13 -8.24 -2.71
CA THR A 103 15.44 -9.51 -3.39
C THR A 103 16.23 -10.49 -2.51
N LYS A 104 16.81 -10.00 -1.40
CA LYS A 104 17.74 -10.75 -0.54
C LYS A 104 17.26 -10.85 0.91
N TRP A 105 16.11 -10.28 1.26
CA TRP A 105 15.61 -10.32 2.63
C TRP A 105 15.32 -11.74 3.11
N ASN A 106 15.73 -12.01 4.34
CA ASN A 106 15.21 -13.13 5.10
C ASN A 106 13.90 -12.73 5.82
N GLU A 107 13.27 -13.71 6.47
CA GLU A 107 12.00 -13.51 7.19
C GLU A 107 12.11 -12.45 8.30
N ARG A 108 13.20 -12.48 9.08
CA ARG A 108 13.44 -11.53 10.17
C ARG A 108 13.62 -10.10 9.65
N GLN A 109 14.35 -9.91 8.55
CA GLN A 109 14.50 -8.61 7.91
C GLN A 109 13.17 -8.09 7.37
N SER A 110 12.36 -8.98 6.79
CA SER A 110 11.00 -8.64 6.33
C SER A 110 10.11 -8.17 7.49
N GLU A 111 10.23 -8.79 8.66
CA GLU A 111 9.52 -8.38 9.87
C GLU A 111 9.95 -7.00 10.39
N ILE A 112 11.26 -6.72 10.37
CA ILE A 112 11.78 -5.38 10.74
C ILE A 112 11.22 -4.31 9.79
N VAL A 113 11.28 -4.54 8.49
CA VAL A 113 10.76 -3.61 7.48
C VAL A 113 9.25 -3.41 7.66
N PHE A 114 8.52 -4.50 7.89
CA PHE A 114 7.07 -4.46 8.16
C PHE A 114 6.74 -3.59 9.37
N ASN A 115 7.43 -3.77 10.48
CA ASN A 115 7.21 -2.99 11.71
C ASN A 115 7.50 -1.50 11.49
N ALA A 116 8.58 -1.20 10.77
CA ALA A 116 8.93 0.16 10.40
C ALA A 116 7.88 0.80 9.48
N LEU A 117 7.35 0.06 8.51
CA LEU A 117 6.28 0.55 7.66
C LEU A 117 5.00 0.85 8.43
N ILE A 118 4.60 -0.03 9.33
CA ILE A 118 3.44 0.21 10.21
C ILE A 118 3.67 1.51 11.00
N PHE A 119 4.87 1.70 11.54
CA PHE A 119 5.24 2.93 12.22
C PHE A 119 5.14 4.17 11.31
N VAL A 120 5.82 4.17 10.16
CA VAL A 120 5.79 5.29 9.20
C VAL A 120 4.36 5.59 8.74
N SER A 121 3.55 4.55 8.48
CA SER A 121 2.16 4.69 8.05
C SER A 121 1.27 5.37 9.10
N LYS A 122 1.57 5.21 10.39
CA LYS A 122 0.81 5.88 11.46
C LYS A 122 0.96 7.39 11.37
N ASP A 123 2.16 7.85 11.04
CA ASP A 123 2.52 9.27 11.03
C ASP A 123 2.18 9.93 9.68
N SER A 124 2.53 9.28 8.56
CA SER A 124 2.40 9.86 7.21
C SER A 124 0.97 9.97 6.72
N LEU A 125 0.11 9.00 7.05
CA LEU A 125 -1.28 8.94 6.57
C LEU A 125 -2.17 10.03 7.18
N ASN A 126 -1.65 10.90 8.05
CA ASN A 126 -2.37 12.05 8.60
C ASN A 126 -2.32 13.29 7.71
N THR A 127 -1.44 13.33 6.72
CA THR A 127 -1.25 14.48 5.84
C THR A 127 -2.06 14.31 4.55
N ASN A 128 -2.67 15.38 4.05
CA ASN A 128 -3.54 15.35 2.85
C ASN A 128 -2.79 15.78 1.58
N ASN A 129 -1.47 15.76 1.59
CA ASN A 129 -0.65 16.33 0.53
C ASN A 129 -0.49 15.34 -0.62
N ASP A 130 -0.35 15.84 -1.85
CA ASP A 130 -0.05 15.06 -3.06
C ASP A 130 1.32 14.32 -2.99
N GLU A 131 2.06 14.52 -1.89
CA GLU A 131 3.30 13.85 -1.49
C GLU A 131 3.14 12.32 -1.29
N ASP A 132 1.90 11.81 -1.31
CA ASP A 132 1.55 10.40 -1.12
C ASP A 132 2.04 9.44 -2.21
N LYS A 133 2.34 9.93 -3.43
CA LYS A 133 2.62 9.04 -4.58
C LYS A 133 3.84 8.15 -4.34
N SER A 134 4.95 8.71 -3.85
CA SER A 134 6.19 7.96 -3.63
C SER A 134 6.05 6.94 -2.50
N LEU A 135 5.29 7.30 -1.46
CA LEU A 135 4.97 6.39 -0.37
C LEU A 135 4.08 5.23 -0.86
N VAL A 136 3.08 5.52 -1.70
CA VAL A 136 2.21 4.50 -2.32
C VAL A 136 3.03 3.53 -3.18
N GLU A 137 3.97 4.02 -3.97
CA GLU A 137 4.88 3.16 -4.75
C GLU A 137 5.79 2.31 -3.85
N LEU A 138 6.27 2.87 -2.74
CA LEU A 138 7.07 2.13 -1.78
C LEU A 138 6.26 1.03 -1.07
N PHE A 139 5.01 1.32 -0.70
CA PHE A 139 4.10 0.32 -0.16
C PHE A 139 3.86 -0.80 -1.14
N GLN A 140 3.57 -0.49 -2.41
CA GLN A 140 3.38 -1.52 -3.45
C GLN A 140 4.56 -2.48 -3.52
N LEU A 141 5.77 -1.94 -3.55
CA LEU A 141 6.99 -2.75 -3.57
C LEU A 141 7.04 -3.70 -2.38
N ILE A 142 6.92 -3.17 -1.16
CA ILE A 142 7.10 -3.97 0.04
C ILE A 142 5.97 -4.97 0.23
N LEU A 143 4.74 -4.60 -0.13
CA LEU A 143 3.58 -5.48 -0.10
C LEU A 143 3.85 -6.79 -0.87
N THR A 144 4.56 -6.74 -2.02
CA THR A 144 4.89 -7.95 -2.79
C THR A 144 5.84 -8.91 -2.07
N LYS A 145 6.51 -8.43 -1.01
CA LYS A 145 7.55 -9.15 -0.25
C LYS A 145 7.06 -9.66 1.09
N LEU A 146 5.97 -9.09 1.61
CA LEU A 146 5.38 -9.54 2.86
C LEU A 146 4.84 -10.96 2.72
N ASN A 147 5.00 -11.76 3.78
CA ASN A 147 4.31 -13.03 3.88
C ASN A 147 2.79 -12.79 4.07
N GLY A 148 1.97 -13.84 3.94
CA GLY A 148 0.52 -13.67 3.98
C GLY A 148 -0.01 -13.05 5.28
N LYS A 149 0.59 -13.40 6.43
CA LYS A 149 0.23 -12.84 7.74
C LYS A 149 0.58 -11.36 7.87
N GLN A 150 1.81 -10.99 7.50
CA GLN A 150 2.26 -9.60 7.49
C GLN A 150 1.42 -8.75 6.54
N LEU A 151 1.14 -9.28 5.34
CA LEU A 151 0.30 -8.62 4.36
C LEU A 151 -1.10 -8.37 4.91
N TYR A 152 -1.71 -9.37 5.54
CA TYR A 152 -3.01 -9.24 6.21
C TYR A 152 -3.02 -8.13 7.26
N LEU A 153 -2.08 -8.16 8.21
CA LEU A 153 -1.99 -7.15 9.28
C LEU A 153 -1.80 -5.73 8.72
N LEU A 154 -0.99 -5.56 7.66
CA LEU A 154 -0.83 -4.27 7.00
C LEU A 154 -2.13 -3.81 6.34
N VAL A 155 -2.85 -4.71 5.67
CA VAL A 155 -4.11 -4.38 5.00
C VAL A 155 -5.18 -3.96 6.00
N VAL A 156 -5.33 -4.68 7.11
CA VAL A 156 -6.25 -4.26 8.19
C VAL A 156 -5.86 -2.87 8.71
N HIS A 157 -4.58 -2.64 8.97
CA HIS A 157 -4.07 -1.34 9.42
C HIS A 157 -4.36 -0.19 8.45
N LEU A 158 -4.25 -0.45 7.14
CA LEU A 158 -4.59 0.50 6.09
C LEU A 158 -6.11 0.70 5.98
N LEU A 159 -6.91 -0.36 6.14
CA LEU A 159 -8.38 -0.32 6.10
C LEU A 159 -8.97 0.49 7.25
N GLU A 160 -8.44 0.34 8.46
CA GLU A 160 -8.78 1.20 9.62
C GLU A 160 -8.59 2.69 9.30
N ARG A 161 -7.64 3.01 8.42
CA ARG A 161 -7.31 4.37 7.97
C ARG A 161 -7.90 4.74 6.62
N ALA A 162 -8.68 3.88 5.96
CA ALA A 162 -9.19 4.10 4.60
C ALA A 162 -10.13 5.32 4.48
N LYS A 163 -10.63 5.86 5.61
CA LYS A 163 -11.31 7.17 5.65
C LYS A 163 -10.42 8.32 5.17
N LYS A 164 -9.09 8.15 5.15
CA LYS A 164 -8.11 9.12 4.68
C LYS A 164 -7.69 8.82 3.24
N ARG A 165 -7.42 9.88 2.47
CA ARG A 165 -7.15 9.81 1.03
C ARG A 165 -5.92 8.96 0.69
N CYS A 166 -4.83 9.06 1.46
CA CYS A 166 -3.59 8.32 1.22
C CYS A 166 -3.78 6.80 1.31
N ALA A 167 -4.41 6.33 2.38
CA ALA A 167 -4.66 4.90 2.60
C ALA A 167 -5.49 4.29 1.45
N ARG A 168 -6.47 5.05 0.94
CA ARG A 168 -7.26 4.67 -0.24
C ARG A 168 -6.38 4.48 -1.49
N GLY A 169 -5.37 5.35 -1.66
CA GLY A 169 -4.38 5.24 -2.74
C GLY A 169 -3.60 3.94 -2.68
N VAL A 170 -3.06 3.59 -1.51
CA VAL A 170 -2.34 2.32 -1.29
C VAL A 170 -3.25 1.11 -1.51
N LEU A 171 -4.43 1.11 -0.88
CA LEU A 171 -5.39 -0.01 -0.97
C LEU A 171 -5.87 -0.26 -2.39
N SER A 172 -6.05 0.79 -3.20
CA SER A 172 -6.43 0.68 -4.62
C SER A 172 -5.36 0.04 -5.52
N LYS A 173 -4.14 -0.11 -5.01
CA LYS A 173 -2.99 -0.64 -5.73
C LYS A 173 -2.61 -2.06 -5.31
N ILE A 174 -3.31 -2.60 -4.30
CA ILE A 174 -3.18 -4.00 -3.93
C ILE A 174 -3.76 -4.85 -5.06
N PHE A 175 -2.94 -5.73 -5.62
CA PHE A 175 -3.33 -6.60 -6.72
C PHE A 175 -4.31 -7.69 -6.27
N GLU A 176 -5.03 -8.29 -7.22
CA GLU A 176 -6.04 -9.31 -6.92
C GLU A 176 -5.46 -10.53 -6.20
N ASP A 177 -4.28 -11.01 -6.61
CA ASP A 177 -3.57 -12.11 -5.96
C ASP A 177 -3.21 -11.80 -4.50
N MET A 178 -2.89 -10.54 -4.20
CA MET A 178 -2.57 -10.09 -2.86
C MET A 178 -3.82 -10.05 -1.99
N TRP A 179 -4.94 -9.55 -2.52
CA TRP A 179 -6.23 -9.63 -1.83
C TRP A 179 -6.64 -11.09 -1.56
N LYS A 180 -6.43 -12.00 -2.52
CA LYS A 180 -6.66 -13.44 -2.31
C LYS A 180 -5.82 -13.97 -1.16
N ARG A 181 -4.52 -13.67 -1.14
CA ARG A 181 -3.60 -14.05 -0.05
C ARG A 181 -4.05 -13.50 1.31
N VAL A 182 -4.43 -12.22 1.36
CA VAL A 182 -4.94 -11.57 2.59
C VAL A 182 -6.16 -12.31 3.09
N THR A 183 -7.13 -12.60 2.21
CA THR A 183 -8.35 -13.27 2.61
C THR A 183 -8.11 -14.70 3.07
N VAL A 184 -7.31 -15.47 2.33
CA VAL A 184 -6.96 -16.84 2.74
C VAL A 184 -6.26 -16.85 4.11
N CYS A 185 -5.33 -15.90 4.34
CA CYS A 185 -4.65 -15.79 5.63
C CYS A 185 -5.60 -15.49 6.78
N GLU A 186 -6.50 -14.52 6.62
CA GLU A 186 -7.48 -14.19 7.66
C GLU A 186 -8.41 -15.37 7.97
N LEU A 187 -8.91 -16.04 6.93
CA LEU A 187 -9.76 -17.22 7.10
C LEU A 187 -9.03 -18.33 7.87
N LYS A 188 -7.75 -18.59 7.55
CA LYS A 188 -6.90 -19.56 8.26
C LYS A 188 -6.70 -19.18 9.73
N GLU A 189 -6.40 -17.91 10.03
CA GLU A 189 -6.19 -17.44 11.41
C GLU A 189 -7.50 -17.51 12.24
N ASN A 190 -8.63 -17.13 11.66
CA ASN A 190 -9.94 -17.23 12.32
C ASN A 190 -10.29 -18.70 12.64
N ILE A 191 -10.06 -19.64 11.73
CA ILE A 191 -10.28 -21.08 11.98
C ILE A 191 -9.39 -21.57 13.13
N GLN A 192 -8.09 -21.22 13.10
CA GLN A 192 -7.15 -21.60 14.15
C GLN A 192 -7.63 -21.09 15.51
N MET A 193 -8.01 -19.81 15.59
CA MET A 193 -8.53 -19.22 16.82
C MET A 193 -9.84 -19.86 17.28
N LYS A 194 -10.77 -20.20 16.38
CA LYS A 194 -12.00 -20.92 16.74
C LYS A 194 -11.72 -22.30 17.33
N ASN A 195 -10.75 -23.02 16.76
CA ASN A 195 -10.34 -24.35 17.25
C ASN A 195 -9.66 -24.25 18.62
N GLU A 196 -8.73 -23.30 18.80
CA GLU A 196 -8.08 -23.04 20.09
C GLU A 196 -9.09 -22.63 21.17
N ASN A 197 -10.04 -21.75 20.86
CA ASN A 197 -11.11 -21.35 21.77
C ASN A 197 -12.02 -22.54 22.15
N THR A 198 -12.29 -23.45 21.22
CA THR A 198 -13.11 -24.64 21.50
C THR A 198 -12.39 -25.57 22.47
N LEU A 199 -11.06 -25.68 22.37
CA LEU A 199 -10.22 -26.44 23.28
C LEU A 199 -10.14 -25.79 24.68
N MET A 200 -10.03 -24.46 24.73
CA MET A 200 -9.85 -23.67 25.96
C MET A 200 -11.16 -23.34 26.70
N ASN A 201 -12.31 -23.41 26.02
CA ASN A 201 -13.63 -23.14 26.61
C ASN A 201 -14.08 -24.17 27.67
N LYS A 202 -13.20 -25.09 28.08
CA LYS A 202 -13.39 -25.84 29.32
C LYS A 202 -13.00 -25.07 30.59
N GLU A 203 -12.23 -23.97 30.54
CA GLU A 203 -11.65 -23.43 31.79
C GLU A 203 -11.58 -21.90 32.02
N ASN A 204 -11.91 -20.96 31.10
CA ASN A 204 -11.85 -19.53 31.49
C ASN A 204 -12.67 -18.50 30.68
N SER A 205 -13.07 -17.41 31.35
CA SER A 205 -13.92 -16.31 30.85
C SER A 205 -13.20 -15.26 29.98
N ASN A 206 -11.88 -15.34 29.84
CA ASN A 206 -11.07 -14.39 29.05
C ASN A 206 -11.29 -14.49 27.53
N ASN A 207 -11.95 -15.55 27.04
CA ASN A 207 -12.17 -15.80 25.61
C ASN A 207 -13.15 -14.81 24.93
N ARG A 208 -13.89 -14.00 25.69
CA ARG A 208 -14.88 -13.06 25.12
C ARG A 208 -14.24 -11.86 24.39
N ILE A 209 -13.06 -11.41 24.81
CA ILE A 209 -12.38 -10.22 24.27
C ILE A 209 -11.78 -10.50 22.88
N TRP A 210 -11.20 -11.68 22.70
CA TRP A 210 -10.61 -12.10 21.42
C TRP A 210 -11.67 -12.28 20.33
N LYS A 211 -12.87 -12.76 20.70
CA LYS A 211 -13.98 -12.93 19.77
C LYS A 211 -14.41 -11.61 19.11
N THR A 212 -14.41 -10.51 19.86
CA THR A 212 -14.82 -9.19 19.34
C THR A 212 -13.79 -8.53 18.41
N ALA A 213 -12.50 -8.84 18.55
CA ALA A 213 -11.48 -8.32 17.66
C ALA A 213 -11.62 -8.93 16.25
N ASN A 214 -11.75 -10.26 16.17
CA ASN A 214 -11.87 -10.97 14.89
C ASN A 214 -13.15 -10.58 14.12
N ASP A 215 -14.28 -10.41 14.83
CA ASP A 215 -15.53 -9.98 14.19
C ASP A 215 -15.37 -8.58 13.53
N THR A 216 -14.49 -7.74 14.08
CA THR A 216 -14.18 -6.41 13.53
C THR A 216 -13.27 -6.53 12.31
N ASP A 217 -12.27 -7.39 12.36
CA ASP A 217 -11.32 -7.57 11.27
C ASP A 217 -11.97 -8.19 10.02
N ILE A 218 -12.84 -9.19 10.19
CA ILE A 218 -13.63 -9.77 9.08
C ILE A 218 -14.52 -8.69 8.45
N GLN A 219 -15.12 -7.82 9.27
CA GLN A 219 -15.93 -6.71 8.77
C GLN A 219 -15.09 -5.68 8.00
N LEU A 220 -13.89 -5.35 8.48
CA LEU A 220 -12.96 -4.46 7.77
C LEU A 220 -12.51 -5.10 6.46
N LEU A 221 -12.21 -6.39 6.45
CA LEU A 221 -11.82 -7.12 5.26
C LEU A 221 -12.97 -7.15 4.24
N ALA A 222 -14.21 -7.46 4.66
CA ALA A 222 -15.39 -7.40 3.80
C ALA A 222 -15.57 -6.01 3.18
N PHE A 223 -15.41 -4.95 3.98
CA PHE A 223 -15.40 -3.57 3.50
C PHE A 223 -14.32 -3.32 2.45
N GLY A 224 -13.09 -3.78 2.73
CA GLY A 224 -11.95 -3.64 1.83
C GLY A 224 -12.19 -4.32 0.49
N LEU A 225 -12.68 -5.57 0.51
CA LEU A 225 -13.03 -6.32 -0.68
C LEU A 225 -14.12 -5.63 -1.48
N MET A 226 -15.22 -5.19 -0.86
CA MET A 226 -16.28 -4.44 -1.56
C MET A 226 -15.74 -3.17 -2.22
N THR A 227 -14.86 -2.44 -1.54
CA THR A 227 -14.43 -1.11 -1.97
C THR A 227 -13.33 -1.16 -3.02
N PHE A 228 -12.35 -2.04 -2.84
CA PHE A 228 -11.10 -2.04 -3.61
C PHE A 228 -10.97 -3.23 -4.54
N ASN A 229 -11.67 -4.34 -4.28
CA ASN A 229 -11.63 -5.52 -5.14
C ASN A 229 -12.97 -6.29 -5.18
N PRO A 230 -14.05 -5.66 -5.66
CA PRO A 230 -15.40 -6.22 -5.62
C PRO A 230 -15.60 -7.45 -6.50
N ARG A 231 -14.68 -7.69 -7.45
CA ARG A 231 -14.73 -8.79 -8.42
C ARG A 231 -13.86 -9.97 -8.01
N ILE A 232 -13.32 -9.95 -6.78
CA ILE A 232 -12.47 -11.05 -6.31
C ILE A 232 -13.23 -12.37 -6.40
N GLN A 233 -12.60 -13.35 -7.02
CA GLN A 233 -13.09 -14.72 -7.03
C GLN A 233 -12.31 -15.51 -6.00
N LEU A 234 -12.96 -15.96 -4.93
CA LEU A 234 -12.36 -16.93 -4.01
C LEU A 234 -12.91 -18.31 -4.33
N SER A 235 -12.01 -19.25 -4.64
CA SER A 235 -12.35 -20.66 -4.77
C SER A 235 -12.02 -21.39 -3.46
N CYS A 236 -12.88 -22.33 -3.07
CA CYS A 236 -12.60 -23.23 -1.95
C CYS A 236 -11.39 -24.14 -2.21
N ASP A 237 -11.04 -24.36 -3.47
CA ASP A 237 -9.97 -25.27 -3.87
C ASP A 237 -8.57 -24.67 -3.66
N ASP A 238 -8.47 -23.35 -3.43
CA ASP A 238 -7.19 -22.64 -3.56
C ASP A 238 -6.21 -22.89 -2.40
N ASP A 239 -6.61 -23.41 -1.22
CA ASP A 239 -5.66 -23.43 -0.09
C ASP A 239 -6.07 -24.21 1.19
N ASN A 240 -6.94 -25.23 1.08
CA ASN A 240 -7.59 -25.89 2.23
C ASN A 240 -8.36 -24.91 3.13
N THR A 241 -8.92 -23.85 2.55
CA THR A 241 -9.74 -22.89 3.28
C THR A 241 -11.04 -23.55 3.75
N ASN A 242 -11.36 -23.45 5.04
CA ASN A 242 -12.61 -24.01 5.58
C ASN A 242 -13.83 -23.28 4.99
N PHE A 243 -14.76 -24.05 4.43
CA PHE A 243 -16.03 -23.57 3.89
C PHE A 243 -16.81 -22.71 4.89
N ASP A 244 -16.77 -23.05 6.19
CA ASP A 244 -17.50 -22.31 7.24
C ASP A 244 -16.98 -20.87 7.42
N ALA A 245 -15.67 -20.66 7.31
CA ALA A 245 -15.07 -19.33 7.47
C ALA A 245 -15.35 -18.46 6.24
N LEU A 246 -15.30 -19.06 5.04
CA LEU A 246 -15.66 -18.38 3.81
C LEU A 246 -17.15 -17.97 3.80
N ASP A 247 -18.03 -18.86 4.25
CA ASP A 247 -19.47 -18.57 4.40
C ASP A 247 -19.73 -17.43 5.38
N GLU A 248 -18.97 -17.34 6.47
CA GLU A 248 -19.02 -16.22 7.42
C GLU A 248 -18.60 -14.88 6.77
N LEU A 249 -17.50 -14.88 6.00
CA LEU A 249 -17.06 -13.69 5.26
C LEU A 249 -18.11 -13.26 4.22
N ILE A 250 -18.70 -14.20 3.48
CA ILE A 250 -19.77 -13.93 2.51
C ILE A 250 -20.98 -13.33 3.22
N LYS A 251 -21.40 -13.88 4.37
CA LYS A 251 -22.49 -13.31 5.17
C LYS A 251 -22.20 -11.88 5.64
N CYS A 252 -20.96 -11.61 6.09
CA CYS A 252 -20.53 -10.27 6.46
C CYS A 252 -20.58 -9.31 5.27
N TYR A 253 -20.10 -9.76 4.11
CA TYR A 253 -20.14 -9.02 2.85
C TYR A 253 -21.58 -8.68 2.44
N ASP A 254 -22.47 -9.67 2.37
CA ASP A 254 -23.88 -9.49 2.01
C ASP A 254 -24.60 -8.54 2.98
N LYS A 255 -24.36 -8.71 4.28
CA LYS A 255 -24.93 -7.84 5.31
C LYS A 255 -24.51 -6.39 5.12
N GLN A 256 -23.22 -6.14 4.91
CA GLN A 256 -22.73 -4.77 4.67
C GLN A 256 -23.21 -4.21 3.34
N ALA A 257 -23.27 -5.03 2.29
CA ALA A 257 -23.81 -4.62 1.00
C ALA A 257 -25.27 -4.15 1.14
N ILE A 258 -26.12 -4.89 1.88
CA ILE A 258 -27.50 -4.48 2.18
C ILE A 258 -27.53 -3.17 2.96
N GLU A 259 -26.73 -3.06 4.02
CA GLU A 259 -26.66 -1.87 4.87
C GLU A 259 -26.33 -0.61 4.06
N TRP A 260 -25.43 -0.76 3.09
CA TRP A 260 -24.95 0.32 2.23
C TRP A 260 -25.76 0.49 0.95
N LYS A 261 -26.83 -0.31 0.80
CA LYS A 261 -27.71 -0.34 -0.38
C LYS A 261 -26.97 -0.66 -1.68
N PHE A 262 -25.89 -1.45 -1.59
CA PHE A 262 -25.24 -2.04 -2.75
C PHE A 262 -26.10 -3.16 -3.35
N PRO A 263 -26.12 -3.32 -4.69
CA PRO A 263 -26.81 -4.41 -5.34
C PRO A 263 -26.22 -5.76 -4.91
N THR A 264 -26.91 -6.48 -4.03
CA THR A 264 -26.51 -7.83 -3.56
C THR A 264 -26.51 -8.88 -4.68
N HIS A 265 -27.16 -8.59 -5.82
CA HIS A 265 -27.23 -9.51 -6.96
C HIS A 265 -25.97 -9.51 -7.85
N GLN A 266 -25.06 -8.54 -7.70
CA GLN A 266 -23.92 -8.37 -8.61
C GLN A 266 -22.71 -9.26 -8.30
N SER A 267 -22.51 -9.69 -7.06
CA SER A 267 -21.39 -10.55 -6.67
C SER A 267 -21.92 -11.93 -6.26
N LYS A 268 -22.42 -12.73 -7.21
CA LYS A 268 -22.52 -14.17 -6.92
C LYS A 268 -21.09 -14.70 -6.88
N TRP A 269 -20.61 -14.97 -5.67
CA TRP A 269 -19.45 -15.81 -5.37
C TRP A 269 -19.74 -17.25 -5.80
N ASN A 270 -20.04 -17.42 -7.09
CA ASN A 270 -20.34 -18.69 -7.69
C ASN A 270 -19.05 -19.21 -8.32
N ASN A 271 -18.69 -20.45 -7.99
CA ASN A 271 -17.62 -21.23 -8.65
C ASN A 271 -17.81 -21.42 -10.17
N SER A 272 -18.83 -20.82 -10.79
CA SER A 272 -19.11 -20.89 -12.23
C SER A 272 -18.62 -19.62 -12.93
N ASN A 273 -17.57 -19.75 -13.74
CA ASN A 273 -16.96 -18.75 -14.62
C ASN A 273 -17.94 -17.82 -15.38
N ILE A 274 -18.46 -16.78 -14.74
CA ILE A 274 -19.24 -15.71 -15.39
C ILE A 274 -18.66 -14.37 -14.94
N GLY A 275 -17.62 -13.92 -15.65
CA GLY A 275 -16.75 -12.82 -15.20
C GLY A 275 -16.78 -11.53 -16.01
N ARG A 276 -17.85 -11.21 -16.76
CA ARG A 276 -17.82 -10.01 -17.64
C ARG A 276 -18.78 -8.86 -17.32
N ASP A 277 -19.85 -9.07 -16.55
CA ASP A 277 -20.93 -8.05 -16.47
C ASP A 277 -21.12 -7.39 -15.08
N ILE A 278 -20.16 -7.52 -14.16
CA ILE A 278 -20.30 -6.96 -12.79
C ILE A 278 -19.81 -5.52 -12.77
N GLN A 279 -20.71 -4.54 -12.73
CA GLN A 279 -20.37 -3.12 -12.63
C GLN A 279 -19.64 -2.81 -11.31
N TYR A 280 -18.63 -1.92 -11.32
CA TYR A 280 -17.93 -1.55 -10.08
C TYR A 280 -18.88 -0.78 -9.13
N PRO A 281 -18.80 -1.00 -7.82
CA PRO A 281 -19.57 -0.25 -6.85
C PRO A 281 -19.17 1.23 -6.87
N SER A 282 -20.18 2.06 -7.12
CA SER A 282 -20.16 3.51 -6.97
C SER A 282 -20.13 3.88 -5.48
N LEU A 283 -19.06 4.53 -5.03
CA LEU A 283 -18.99 5.07 -3.66
C LEU A 283 -19.76 6.40 -3.64
N ASN A 284 -21.07 6.36 -3.39
CA ASN A 284 -21.88 7.58 -3.26
C ASN A 284 -21.30 8.48 -2.15
N ASN A 285 -21.03 9.74 -2.51
CA ASN A 285 -20.40 10.77 -1.68
C ASN A 285 -21.25 11.14 -0.45
N VAL A 286 -21.15 10.35 0.63
CA VAL A 286 -21.62 10.80 1.98
C VAL A 286 -20.61 11.75 2.63
N ILE A 287 -19.43 11.97 2.03
CA ILE A 287 -18.52 13.04 2.46
C ILE A 287 -18.75 14.22 1.52
N LYS A 288 -19.60 15.16 1.96
CA LYS A 288 -19.70 16.50 1.37
C LYS A 288 -18.30 17.14 1.37
N GLN A 289 -17.64 17.08 0.22
CA GLN A 289 -16.49 17.92 -0.06
C GLN A 289 -17.05 19.31 -0.38
N VAL A 290 -16.86 20.25 0.54
CA VAL A 290 -17.10 21.67 0.28
C VAL A 290 -15.93 22.13 -0.56
N SER A 291 -16.07 22.14 -1.89
CA SER A 291 -15.14 22.80 -2.79
C SER A 291 -15.75 24.10 -3.30
N ASN A 292 -15.07 25.21 -3.01
CA ASN A 292 -15.41 26.54 -3.47
C ASN A 292 -14.98 26.72 -4.94
N ASP A 293 -15.89 27.25 -5.76
CA ASP A 293 -15.69 28.24 -6.84
C ASP A 293 -14.82 27.99 -8.10
N GLU A 294 -14.56 26.75 -8.54
CA GLU A 294 -13.96 26.52 -9.89
C GLU A 294 -14.76 25.64 -10.87
N ASN A 295 -15.99 25.23 -10.52
CA ASN A 295 -16.71 24.18 -11.26
C ASN A 295 -17.65 24.67 -12.38
N ALA A 296 -17.20 25.61 -13.23
CA ALA A 296 -17.99 25.99 -14.42
C ALA A 296 -18.23 24.81 -15.40
N HIS A 297 -17.40 23.78 -15.34
CA HIS A 297 -17.43 22.63 -16.28
C HIS A 297 -17.93 21.31 -15.69
N GLU A 298 -18.27 21.26 -14.39
CA GLU A 298 -18.67 20.00 -13.72
C GLU A 298 -19.94 19.38 -14.34
N GLY A 299 -20.87 20.23 -14.78
CA GLY A 299 -22.05 19.79 -15.54
C GLY A 299 -21.68 19.20 -16.90
N CYS A 300 -20.70 19.78 -17.59
CA CYS A 300 -20.33 19.35 -18.94
C CYS A 300 -19.62 18.00 -18.92
N TYR A 301 -18.73 17.76 -17.94
CA TYR A 301 -18.11 16.45 -17.78
C TYR A 301 -19.14 15.34 -17.57
N THR A 302 -20.16 15.60 -16.75
CA THR A 302 -21.24 14.62 -16.54
C THR A 302 -21.96 14.27 -17.85
N VAL A 303 -22.27 15.27 -18.69
CA VAL A 303 -22.95 15.04 -19.97
C VAL A 303 -22.04 14.31 -20.98
N VAL A 304 -20.74 14.60 -21.02
CA VAL A 304 -19.78 13.90 -21.91
C VAL A 304 -19.68 12.41 -21.56
N HIS A 305 -19.60 12.07 -20.27
CA HIS A 305 -19.53 10.68 -19.82
C HIS A 305 -20.84 9.93 -20.10
N GLU A 306 -21.99 10.58 -19.87
CA GLU A 306 -23.30 10.01 -20.16
C GLU A 306 -23.49 9.74 -21.66
N ALA A 307 -23.15 10.73 -22.50
CA ALA A 307 -23.23 10.59 -23.96
C ALA A 307 -22.32 9.45 -24.46
N ALA A 308 -21.11 9.31 -23.92
CA ALA A 308 -20.22 8.20 -24.27
C ALA A 308 -20.74 6.84 -23.79
N ARG A 309 -21.33 6.78 -22.60
CA ARG A 309 -21.95 5.56 -22.06
C ARG A 309 -23.15 5.09 -22.88
N LEU A 310 -23.93 6.03 -23.42
CA LEU A 310 -25.12 5.76 -24.23
C LEU A 310 -24.83 5.61 -25.73
N GLY A 311 -23.60 5.88 -26.17
CA GLY A 311 -23.25 5.91 -27.59
C GLY A 311 -23.90 7.07 -28.36
N ASP A 312 -24.35 8.12 -27.68
CA ASP A 312 -24.96 9.29 -28.31
C ASP A 312 -23.87 10.22 -28.88
N LEU A 313 -23.39 9.86 -30.08
CA LEU A 313 -22.38 10.63 -30.80
C LEU A 313 -22.82 12.06 -31.09
N SER A 314 -24.13 12.32 -31.20
CA SER A 314 -24.64 13.67 -31.51
C SER A 314 -24.52 14.57 -30.29
N GLN A 315 -24.95 14.09 -29.12
CA GLN A 315 -24.79 14.80 -27.86
C GLN A 315 -23.31 14.96 -27.49
N PHE A 316 -22.51 13.91 -27.67
CA PHE A 316 -21.06 13.96 -27.42
C PHE A 316 -20.38 15.06 -28.24
N LYS A 317 -20.66 15.14 -29.54
CA LYS A 317 -20.14 16.21 -30.42
C LYS A 317 -20.65 17.60 -30.03
N LEU A 318 -21.93 17.72 -29.68
CA LEU A 318 -22.53 19.01 -29.30
C LEU A 318 -21.86 19.62 -28.07
N VAL A 319 -21.55 18.79 -27.06
CA VAL A 319 -20.90 19.27 -25.84
C VAL A 319 -19.46 19.72 -26.11
N LEU A 320 -18.69 18.96 -26.89
CA LEU A 320 -17.32 19.33 -27.26
C LEU A 320 -17.26 20.57 -28.16
N GLN A 321 -18.26 20.77 -29.02
CA GLN A 321 -18.35 21.99 -29.84
C GLN A 321 -18.70 23.22 -29.00
N SER A 322 -19.53 23.05 -27.97
CA SER A 322 -19.96 24.14 -27.09
C SER A 322 -18.91 24.50 -26.04
N HIS A 323 -18.01 23.56 -25.71
CA HIS A 323 -16.97 23.71 -24.69
C HIS A 323 -15.63 23.14 -25.21
N PRO A 324 -14.93 23.88 -26.09
CA PRO A 324 -13.70 23.43 -26.75
C PRO A 324 -12.51 23.29 -25.79
N ASP A 325 -12.65 23.76 -24.56
CA ASP A 325 -11.69 23.69 -23.45
C ASP A 325 -11.78 22.39 -22.64
N ILE A 326 -12.78 21.54 -22.88
CA ILE A 326 -12.87 20.21 -22.27
C ILE A 326 -11.79 19.29 -22.85
N ASP A 327 -10.79 18.95 -22.04
CA ASP A 327 -9.90 17.84 -22.35
C ASP A 327 -10.56 16.51 -21.96
N ILE A 328 -11.01 15.76 -22.96
CA ILE A 328 -11.64 14.45 -22.77
C ILE A 328 -10.71 13.44 -22.09
N ASN A 329 -9.38 13.62 -22.18
CA ASN A 329 -8.42 12.70 -21.58
C ASN A 329 -8.29 12.93 -20.07
N ASP A 330 -8.47 14.17 -19.62
CA ASP A 330 -8.46 14.54 -18.21
C ASP A 330 -9.85 14.45 -17.56
N SER A 331 -10.89 14.28 -18.37
CA SER A 331 -12.26 14.07 -17.88
C SER A 331 -12.42 12.68 -17.26
N CYS A 332 -12.80 12.66 -15.98
CA CYS A 332 -13.11 11.46 -15.24
C CYS A 332 -14.43 11.64 -14.51
N ASN A 333 -15.34 10.66 -14.61
CA ASN A 333 -16.54 10.65 -13.77
C ASN A 333 -16.18 10.36 -12.31
N GLU A 334 -17.19 10.32 -11.43
CA GLU A 334 -17.05 9.93 -10.02
C GLU A 334 -16.43 8.54 -9.79
N HIS A 335 -16.33 7.72 -10.83
CA HIS A 335 -15.68 6.40 -10.82
C HIS A 335 -14.28 6.40 -11.46
N ARG A 336 -13.72 7.55 -11.81
CA ARG A 336 -12.43 7.68 -12.53
C ARG A 336 -12.41 6.97 -13.88
N GLN A 337 -13.57 6.85 -14.52
CA GLN A 337 -13.69 6.30 -15.85
C GLN A 337 -13.67 7.46 -16.84
N THR A 338 -12.88 7.32 -17.89
CA THR A 338 -12.89 8.28 -19.00
C THR A 338 -14.08 7.99 -19.92
N PRO A 339 -14.51 8.97 -20.74
CA PRO A 339 -15.57 8.74 -21.72
C PRO A 339 -15.22 7.60 -22.70
N LEU A 340 -13.95 7.48 -23.08
CA LEU A 340 -13.47 6.37 -23.93
C LEU A 340 -13.64 5.01 -23.26
N TYR A 341 -13.30 4.91 -21.97
CA TYR A 341 -13.52 3.67 -21.20
C TYR A 341 -15.00 3.28 -21.19
N LEU A 342 -15.89 4.26 -21.00
CA LEU A 342 -17.34 4.04 -21.01
C LEU A 342 -17.84 3.56 -22.38
N ALA A 343 -17.39 4.18 -23.48
CA ALA A 343 -17.77 3.77 -24.83
C ALA A 343 -17.34 2.32 -25.14
N ILE A 344 -16.09 1.97 -24.82
CA ILE A 344 -15.55 0.61 -25.05
C ILE A 344 -16.35 -0.44 -24.26
N ASN A 345 -16.62 -0.19 -22.98
CA ASN A 345 -17.35 -1.14 -22.13
C ASN A 345 -18.82 -1.31 -22.52
N ASN A 346 -19.40 -0.37 -23.28
CA ASN A 346 -20.79 -0.43 -23.75
C ASN A 346 -20.90 -0.76 -25.26
N GLU A 347 -19.78 -1.15 -25.90
CA GLU A 347 -19.73 -1.60 -27.31
C GLU A 347 -20.21 -0.55 -28.34
N HIS A 348 -19.83 0.71 -28.15
CA HIS A 348 -20.16 1.83 -29.05
C HIS A 348 -19.04 2.22 -30.02
#